data_AF-A0A0P0CRW1-F1
#
_entry.id   AF-A0A0P0CRW1-F1
#
_cell.length_a   1.000
_cell.length_b   1.000
_cell.length_c   1.000
_cell.angle_alpha   90.00
_cell.angle_beta   90.00
_cell.angle_gamma   90.00
#
_symmetry.space_group_name_H-M   'P 1'
#
loop_
_entity.id
_entity.type
_entity.pdbx_description
1 polymer ?
#
loop_
_entity_poly.entity_id
_entity_poly.type
_entity_poly.pdbx_seq_one_letter_code
_entity_poly.pdbx_strand_id
1 'polypeptide(L)' 'MGLKTIRQTGDRQNAVELKGYKNVKGNWIATDLTFYLNGTKTLHEVYYNMRFPKTLPSELFTVAGFQAARW' A
#
# COMPACT_ATOMS: atom_id res chain seq x y z
N MET A 1 7.27 16.97 1.40
CA MET A 1 5.87 17.19 1.83
C MET A 1 5.15 15.85 1.75
N GLY A 2 4.47 15.41 2.82
CA GLY A 2 3.78 14.11 2.87
C GLY A 2 2.36 14.27 3.39
N LEU A 3 1.47 13.35 3.03
CA LEU A 3 0.09 13.34 3.51
C LEU A 3 0.00 12.45 4.75
N LYS A 4 -0.80 12.84 5.74
CA LYS A 4 -1.10 11.99 6.90
C LYS A 4 -2.60 11.82 7.01
N THR A 5 -3.05 10.56 7.02
CA THR A 5 -4.45 10.19 7.23
C THR A 5 -4.60 9.61 8.62
N ILE A 6 -5.64 10.02 9.34
CA ILE A 6 -5.91 9.60 10.72
C ILE A 6 -7.35 9.06 10.80
N ARG A 7 -7.51 7.90 11.44
CA ARG A 7 -8.81 7.29 11.75
C ARG A 7 -8.90 6.95 13.24
N GLN A 8 -9.86 7.55 13.92
CA GLN A 8 -10.18 7.31 15.33
C GLN A 8 -11.36 6.33 15.44
N THR A 9 -11.32 5.36 16.35
CA THR A 9 -12.44 4.46 16.70
C THR A 9 -12.37 4.16 18.19
N GLY A 10 -13.21 4.83 18.98
CA GLY A 10 -13.05 4.88 20.43
C GLY A 10 -11.67 5.44 20.81
N ASP A 11 -10.99 4.77 21.74
CA ASP A 11 -9.64 5.14 22.16
C ASP A 11 -8.55 4.72 21.17
N ARG A 12 -8.92 3.96 20.13
CA ARG A 12 -7.97 3.50 19.11
C ARG A 12 -7.82 4.54 18.02
N GLN A 13 -6.59 4.99 17.79
CA GLN A 13 -6.21 5.83 16.65
C GLN A 13 -5.29 5.04 15.71
N ASN A 14 -5.65 4.97 14.43
CA ASN A 14 -4.76 4.46 13.38
C ASN A 14 -4.36 5.65 12.51
N ALA A 15 -3.07 5.79 12.22
CA ALA A 15 -2.58 6.82 11.31
C ALA A 15 -1.69 6.20 10.24
N VAL A 16 -1.71 6.80 9.05
CA VAL A 16 -0.82 6.42 7.94
C VAL A 16 -0.17 7.68 7.41
N GLU A 17 1.15 7.67 7.36
CA GLU A 17 1.95 8.70 6.69
C GLU A 17 2.35 8.21 5.31
N LEU A 18 2.03 9.02 4.30
CA LEU A 18 2.20 8.74 2.89
C LEU A 18 3.27 9.66 2.31
N LYS A 19 4.33 9.07 1.78
CA LYS A 19 5.48 9.77 1.18
C LYS A 19 5.87 9.12 -0.15
N GLY A 20 6.87 9.70 -0.81
CA GLY A 20 7.45 9.14 -2.01
C GLY A 20 6.48 9.06 -3.20
N TYR A 21 5.64 10.08 -3.39
CA TYR A 21 4.69 10.08 -4.51
C TYR A 21 5.42 10.00 -5.85
N LYS A 22 5.05 9.02 -6.67
CA LYS A 22 5.57 8.81 -8.03
C LYS A 22 4.43 8.75 -9.04
N ASN A 23 4.65 9.32 -10.22
CA ASN A 23 3.74 9.12 -11.35
C ASN A 23 4.15 7.84 -12.09
N VAL A 24 3.25 6.86 -12.19
CA VAL A 24 3.45 5.63 -12.94
C VAL A 24 2.31 5.48 -13.94
N LYS A 25 2.63 5.65 -15.23
CA LYS A 25 1.67 5.59 -16.34
C LYS A 25 0.45 6.50 -16.13
N GLY A 26 0.66 7.72 -15.64
CA GLY A 26 -0.41 8.70 -15.40
C GLY A 26 -1.07 8.60 -14.02
N ASN A 27 -0.73 7.60 -13.20
CA ASN A 27 -1.28 7.44 -11.85
C ASN A 27 -0.29 7.94 -10.81
N TRP A 28 -0.74 8.81 -9.90
CA TRP A 28 0.05 9.26 -8.75
C TRP A 28 -0.11 8.30 -7.57
N ILE A 29 1.00 7.74 -7.10
CA ILE A 29 1.00 6.67 -6.10
C ILE A 29 2.03 7.01 -5.03
N ALA A 30 1.66 6.92 -3.76
CA ALA A 30 2.61 6.97 -2.65
C ALA A 30 3.38 5.64 -2.57
N THR A 31 4.71 5.69 -2.52
CA THR A 31 5.54 4.47 -2.52
C THR A 31 6.22 4.18 -1.19
N ASP A 32 6.00 5.03 -0.19
CA ASP A 32 6.60 4.92 1.13
C ASP A 32 5.52 5.23 2.17
N LEU A 33 5.08 4.19 2.87
CA LEU A 33 3.95 4.21 3.80
C LEU A 33 4.41 3.82 5.19
N THR A 34 4.15 4.68 6.18
CA THR A 34 4.36 4.35 7.59
C THR A 34 3.04 4.32 8.34
N PHE A 35 2.74 3.19 8.98
CA PHE A 35 1.53 3.00 9.76
C PHE A 35 1.82 3.14 11.24
N TYR A 36 0.86 3.74 11.94
CA TYR A 36 0.90 3.96 13.38
C TYR A 36 -0.41 3.48 14.02
N LEU A 37 -0.28 2.87 15.19
CA LEU A 37 -1.38 2.55 16.09
C LEU A 37 -1.14 3.29 17.41
N ASN A 38 -2.07 4.16 17.78
CA ASN A 38 -1.99 4.99 18.99
C ASN A 38 -0.65 5.76 19.10
N GLY A 39 -0.18 6.29 17.96
CA GLY A 39 1.10 7.02 17.86
C GLY A 39 2.34 6.14 17.73
N THR A 40 2.24 4.83 17.98
CA THR A 40 3.37 3.90 17.86
C THR A 40 3.46 3.36 16.44
N LYS A 41 4.64 3.42 15.82
CA LYS A 41 4.89 2.82 14.49
C LYS A 41 4.67 1.32 14.54
N THR A 42 3.82 0.79 13.68
CA THR A 42 3.52 -0.64 13.60
C THR A 42 4.06 -1.31 12.34
N LEU A 43 4.10 -0.59 11.22
CA LEU A 43 4.51 -1.13 9.93
C LEU A 43 5.14 -0.03 9.07
N HIS A 44 6.11 -0.40 8.25
CA HIS A 44 6.70 0.46 7.23
C HIS A 44 6.78 -0.33 5.92
N GLU A 45 6.14 0.18 4.88
CA GLU A 45 6.09 -0.45 3.56
C GLU A 45 6.74 0.45 2.52
N VAL A 46 7.60 -0.14 1.69
CA VAL A 46 8.25 0.54 0.56
C VAL A 46 7.97 -0.25 -0.70
N TYR A 47 7.31 0.41 -1.66
CA TYR A 47 6.92 -0.19 -2.93
C TYR A 47 7.85 0.25 -4.06
N TYR A 48 8.26 -0.71 -4.88
CA TYR A 48 9.12 -0.51 -6.04
C TYR A 48 8.68 -1.41 -7.20
N ASN A 49 9.21 -1.16 -8.40
CA ASN A 49 8.91 -1.93 -9.63
C ASN A 49 7.41 -2.06 -9.98
N MET A 50 6.60 -1.08 -9.57
CA MET A 50 5.16 -1.10 -9.83
C MET A 50 4.83 -1.04 -11.33
N ARG A 51 3.83 -1.83 -11.74
CA ARG A 51 3.32 -1.88 -13.11
C ARG A 51 1.80 -1.79 -13.09
N PHE A 52 1.25 -1.10 -14.09
CA PHE A 52 -0.19 -1.05 -14.36
C PHE A 52 -0.45 -1.78 -15.69
N PRO A 53 -0.63 -3.11 -15.67
CA PRO A 53 -1.08 -3.84 -16.84
C PRO A 53 -2.58 -3.59 -17.07
N LYS A 54 -3.03 -3.67 -18.33
CA LYS A 54 -4.46 -3.49 -18.66
C LYS A 54 -5.32 -4.66 -18.20
N THR A 55 -4.72 -5.85 -18.11
CA THR A 55 -5.34 -7.09 -17.66
C THR A 55 -4.38 -7.81 -16.73
N LEU A 56 -4.93 -8.56 -15.78
CA LEU A 56 -4.20 -9.50 -14.94
C LEU A 56 -4.63 -10.92 -15.32
N PRO A 57 -3.72 -11.91 -15.29
CA PRO A 57 -4.10 -13.31 -15.48
C PRO A 57 -5.18 -13.72 -14.47
N SER A 58 -6.26 -14.34 -14.93
CA SER A 58 -7.40 -14.67 -14.07
C SER A 58 -7.04 -15.71 -13.02
N GLU A 59 -6.06 -16.57 -13.31
CA GLU A 59 -5.60 -17.59 -12.36
C GLU A 59 -5.03 -16.99 -11.06
N LEU A 60 -4.48 -15.76 -11.08
CA LEU A 60 -3.96 -15.09 -9.88
C LEU A 60 -5.01 -14.91 -8.78
N PHE A 61 -6.29 -14.90 -9.16
CA PHE A 61 -7.42 -14.73 -8.25
C PHE A 61 -8.05 -16.05 -7.81
N THR A 62 -7.41 -17.18 -8.15
CA THR A 62 -7.81 -18.52 -7.68
C THR A 62 -6.89 -18.98 -6.55
N VAL A 63 -7.38 -19.85 -5.67
CA VAL A 63 -6.55 -20.44 -4.59
C VAL A 63 -5.33 -21.15 -5.17
N ALA A 64 -5.53 -21.94 -6.23
CA ALA A 64 -4.45 -22.67 -6.89
C ALA A 64 -3.41 -21.73 -7.51
N GLY A 65 -3.85 -20.67 -8.21
CA GLY A 65 -2.94 -19.71 -8.83
C GLY A 65 -2.21 -18.83 -7.82
N PHE A 66 -2.82 -18.53 -6.66
CA PHE A 66 -2.14 -17.82 -5.57
C PHE A 66 -0.94 -18.63 -5.04
N GLN A 67 -1.10 -19.95 -4.87
CA GLN A 67 0.00 -20.83 -4.46
C GLN A 67 1.11 -20.94 -5.52
N ALA A 68 0.76 -20.84 -6.80
CA ALA A 68 1.71 -20.94 -7.91
C ALA A 68 2.40 -19.60 -8.26
N ALA A 69 1.88 -18.47 -7.78
CA ALA A 69 2.39 -17.15 -8.09
C ALA A 69 3.81 -16.93 -7.53
N ARG A 70 4.66 -16.23 -8.30
CA ARG A 70 5.97 -15.72 -7.85
C ARG A 70 5.88 -14.21 -7.68
N TRP A 71 6.28 -13.74 -6.50
CA TRP A 71 6.19 -12.35 -6.06
C TRP A 71 7.52 -11.61 -6.25
#